data_AF-A0A6N9H8H8-F1
#
_entry.id   AF-A0A6N9H8H8-F1
#
_cell.length_a   1.000
_cell.length_b   1.000
_cell.length_c   1.000
_cell.angle_alpha   90.00
_cell.angle_beta   90.00
_cell.angle_gamma   90.00
#
_symmetry.space_group_name_H-M   'P 1'
#
loop_
_entity.id
_entity.type
_entity.pdbx_description
1 polymer ?
#
loop_
_entity_poly.entity_id
_entity_poly.type
_entity_poly.pdbx_seq_one_letter_code
_entity_poly.pdbx_strand_id
1 'polypeptide(L)'
;WARAAFALAGPRDREAEPPPEWVRRADELAPFFPAGLPDREEGRGLALLVALARRLHTAVRCADEASAAPGRTAQSDPAGLAAAGSTPGQSGAERILTPDPDAHIDLAVYSHYWLAPDVLLERVRAVAPGARMPLPVSAEALERLGAEIDPAEPIVLDGYAVEVDLAELGPEAGLIEIGVLLEEAVPGIVAAHAAGPQIAYRVRWQPLAQDLGEALDTADPAVRRMRAGAAERIEALAGAIMRATAGIALDHDGFLVSERQLG
;
A
#
# COMPACT_ATOMS: atom_id res chain seq x y z
N TRP A 1 18.56 -6.89 20.77
CA TRP A 1 18.08 -5.60 21.31
C TRP A 1 18.27 -4.54 20.23
N ALA A 2 17.29 -3.65 20.04
CA ALA A 2 17.38 -2.56 19.07
C ALA A 2 18.52 -1.61 19.46
N ARG A 3 19.47 -1.36 18.55
CA ARG A 3 20.67 -0.54 18.83
C ARG A 3 20.43 0.95 18.72
N ALA A 4 19.30 1.36 18.13
CA ALA A 4 18.89 2.74 17.96
C ALA A 4 17.35 2.81 17.97
N ALA A 5 16.83 3.94 18.43
CA ALA A 5 15.43 4.33 18.32
C ALA A 5 15.39 5.73 17.68
N PHE A 6 14.43 5.93 16.78
CA PHE A 6 14.16 7.23 16.17
C PHE A 6 12.84 7.74 16.71
N ALA A 7 12.76 9.04 16.98
CA ALA A 7 11.57 9.69 17.49
C ALA A 7 11.15 10.81 16.53
N LEU A 8 9.87 10.81 16.16
CA LEU A 8 9.22 11.91 15.46
C LEU A 8 8.38 12.67 16.49
N ALA A 9 8.70 13.94 16.69
CA ALA A 9 7.88 14.85 17.50
C ALA A 9 7.08 15.74 16.54
N GLY A 10 5.77 15.81 16.74
CA GLY A 10 4.85 16.58 15.93
C GLY A 10 3.69 17.15 16.76
N PRO A 11 2.83 17.98 16.14
CA PRO A 11 1.60 18.42 16.79
C PRO A 11 0.70 17.22 17.08
N ARG A 12 -0.20 17.38 18.05
CA ARG A 12 -1.26 16.42 18.34
C ARG A 12 -2.55 16.91 17.68
N ASP A 13 -2.82 16.40 16.49
CA ASP A 13 -3.97 16.75 15.66
C ASP A 13 -4.91 15.54 15.61
N ARG A 14 -6.06 15.64 16.28
CA ARG A 14 -7.03 14.55 16.41
C ARG A 14 -8.37 14.94 15.83
N GLU A 15 -9.03 13.98 15.21
CA GLU A 15 -10.46 14.09 14.97
C GLU A 15 -11.18 14.34 16.30
N ALA A 16 -12.18 15.22 16.28
CA ALA A 16 -12.90 15.63 17.48
C ALA A 16 -13.84 14.53 18.00
N GLU A 17 -14.29 13.66 17.10
CA GLU A 17 -15.21 12.57 17.40
C GLU A 17 -14.47 11.23 17.38
N PRO A 18 -14.85 10.29 18.25
CA PRO A 18 -14.30 8.94 18.21
C PRO A 18 -14.67 8.25 16.89
N PRO A 19 -13.83 7.33 16.39
CA PRO A 19 -14.11 6.62 15.16
C PRO A 19 -15.46 5.87 15.26
N PRO A 20 -16.33 6.00 14.24
CA PRO A 20 -17.55 5.21 14.14
C PRO A 20 -17.28 3.71 14.24
N GLU A 21 -18.27 2.94 14.71
CA GLU A 21 -18.15 1.49 14.91
C GLU A 21 -17.75 0.71 13.65
N TRP A 22 -18.13 1.18 12.46
CA TRP A 22 -17.71 0.55 11.20
C TRP A 22 -16.24 0.84 10.86
N VAL A 23 -15.74 2.05 11.17
CA VAL A 23 -14.31 2.39 11.02
C VAL A 23 -13.47 1.57 11.99
N ARG A 24 -13.93 1.37 13.24
CA ARG A 24 -13.18 0.58 14.23
C ARG A 24 -12.94 -0.88 13.83
N ARG A 25 -13.74 -1.42 12.91
CA ARG A 25 -13.56 -2.77 12.36
C ARG A 25 -12.65 -2.81 11.15
N ALA A 26 -12.64 -1.73 10.35
CA ALA A 26 -11.96 -1.68 9.07
C ALA A 26 -10.58 -1.00 9.10
N ASP A 27 -10.32 -0.17 10.10
CA ASP A 27 -9.10 0.63 10.21
C ASP A 27 -8.16 0.04 11.26
N GLU A 28 -6.94 -0.31 10.83
CA GLU A 28 -5.89 -0.92 11.67
C GLU A 28 -5.43 -0.02 12.83
N LEU A 29 -5.60 1.30 12.71
CA LEU A 29 -5.20 2.29 13.72
C LEU A 29 -6.30 2.56 14.73
N ALA A 30 -7.57 2.41 14.36
CA ALA A 30 -8.71 2.75 15.21
C ALA A 30 -8.67 2.12 16.63
N PRO A 31 -8.23 0.85 16.83
CA PRO A 31 -8.07 0.27 18.17
C PRO A 31 -7.09 1.04 19.08
N PHE A 32 -6.12 1.75 18.49
CA PHE A 32 -5.07 2.49 19.21
C PHE A 32 -5.44 3.95 19.51
N PHE A 33 -6.53 4.45 18.94
CA PHE A 33 -6.99 5.84 19.05
C PHE A 33 -8.50 5.96 19.32
N PRO A 34 -8.99 5.43 20.46
CA PRO A 34 -10.42 5.36 20.75
C PRO A 34 -11.08 6.73 20.96
N ALA A 35 -10.31 7.77 21.26
CA ALA A 35 -10.79 9.14 21.49
C ALA A 35 -10.88 9.99 20.21
N GLY A 36 -10.36 9.51 19.08
CA GLY A 36 -10.30 10.24 17.81
C GLY A 36 -9.04 9.89 17.02
N LEU A 37 -9.20 9.64 15.72
CA LEU A 37 -8.09 9.25 14.84
C LEU A 37 -7.08 10.39 14.67
N PRO A 38 -5.78 10.08 14.46
CA PRO A 38 -4.80 11.10 14.11
C PRO A 38 -5.10 11.69 12.73
N ASP A 39 -5.17 13.01 12.66
CA ASP A 39 -5.49 13.78 11.46
C ASP A 39 -4.30 14.70 11.11
N ARG A 40 -4.35 15.32 9.92
CA ARG A 40 -3.40 16.34 9.46
C ARG A 40 -1.93 15.90 9.59
N GLU A 41 -1.12 16.64 10.34
CA GLU A 41 0.31 16.35 10.48
C GLU A 41 0.59 15.16 11.38
N GLU A 42 -0.25 14.94 12.40
CA GLU A 42 -0.12 13.75 13.24
C GLU A 42 -0.44 12.49 12.43
N GLY A 43 -1.51 12.52 11.64
CA GLY A 43 -1.88 11.45 10.71
C GLY A 43 -0.78 11.16 9.68
N ARG A 44 -0.26 12.21 9.02
CA ARG A 44 0.87 12.08 8.06
C ARG A 44 2.11 11.49 8.72
N GLY A 45 2.48 11.98 9.91
CA GLY A 45 3.65 11.50 10.65
C GLY A 45 3.50 10.05 11.07
N LEU A 46 2.32 9.65 11.55
CA LEU A 46 2.04 8.27 11.92
C LEU A 46 2.05 7.33 10.71
N ALA A 47 1.43 7.72 9.59
CA ALA A 47 1.45 6.94 8.36
C ALA A 47 2.89 6.68 7.88
N LEU A 48 3.76 7.71 7.92
CA LEU A 48 5.18 7.54 7.62
C LEU A 48 5.88 6.57 8.58
N LEU A 49 5.61 6.65 9.88
CA LEU A 49 6.20 5.72 10.87
C LEU A 49 5.73 4.28 10.65
N VAL A 50 4.45 4.07 10.30
CA VAL A 50 3.90 2.75 9.97
C VAL A 50 4.57 2.19 8.70
N ALA A 51 4.67 2.99 7.65
CA ALA A 51 5.37 2.63 6.41
C ALA A 51 6.85 2.25 6.66
N LEU A 52 7.57 3.06 7.45
CA LEU A 52 8.95 2.74 7.85
C LEU A 52 9.02 1.47 8.71
N ALA A 53 8.04 1.25 9.59
CA ALA A 53 7.99 0.08 10.44
C ALA A 53 7.75 -1.20 9.64
N ARG A 54 6.82 -1.19 8.67
CA ARG A 54 6.63 -2.28 7.70
C ARG A 54 7.93 -2.59 6.97
N ARG A 55 8.54 -1.57 6.37
CA ARG A 55 9.77 -1.71 5.58
C ARG A 55 10.97 -2.24 6.38
N LEU A 56 11.09 -1.86 7.64
CA LEU A 56 12.20 -2.25 8.51
C LEU A 56 11.88 -3.50 9.35
N HIS A 57 10.67 -4.05 9.24
CA HIS A 57 10.15 -5.12 10.11
C HIS A 57 10.26 -4.75 11.60
N THR A 58 9.82 -3.54 11.95
CA THR A 58 9.86 -2.99 13.31
C THR A 58 8.46 -2.58 13.79
N ALA A 59 8.37 -2.03 15.00
CA ALA A 59 7.13 -1.58 15.61
C ALA A 59 7.17 -0.07 15.88
N VAL A 60 5.99 0.56 15.94
CA VAL A 60 5.84 1.98 16.27
C VAL A 60 5.28 2.08 17.69
N ARG A 61 5.99 2.79 18.57
CA ARG A 61 5.47 3.15 19.88
C ARG A 61 4.91 4.57 19.84
N CYS A 62 3.62 4.72 20.13
CA CYS A 62 3.01 6.03 20.31
C CYS A 62 3.23 6.51 21.76
N ALA A 63 3.32 7.83 21.94
CA ALA A 63 3.30 8.44 23.27
C ALA A 63 2.01 8.06 24.01
N ASP A 64 2.07 7.94 25.33
CA ASP A 64 0.90 7.61 26.12
C ASP A 64 -0.18 8.68 25.97
N GLU A 65 -1.44 8.26 25.89
CA GLU A 65 -2.54 9.19 25.99
C GLU A 65 -2.62 9.67 27.44
N ALA A 66 -2.36 10.96 27.68
CA ALA A 66 -2.64 11.54 28.98
C ALA A 66 -4.11 11.27 29.28
N SER A 67 -4.40 10.46 30.30
CA SER A 67 -5.78 10.27 30.77
C SER A 67 -6.34 11.66 31.03
N ALA A 68 -7.30 12.07 30.21
CA ALA A 68 -7.92 13.37 30.33
C ALA A 68 -8.76 13.36 31.62
N ALA A 69 -8.14 13.67 32.76
CA ALA A 69 -8.88 14.24 33.86
C ALA A 69 -9.46 15.57 33.35
N PRO A 70 -10.78 15.79 33.43
CA PRO A 70 -11.39 16.98 32.84
C PRO A 70 -10.80 18.24 33.51
N GLY A 71 -10.22 19.14 32.72
CA GLY A 71 -9.96 20.52 33.13
C GLY A 71 -8.54 21.08 33.08
N ARG A 72 -7.57 20.49 32.38
CA ARG A 72 -6.27 21.16 32.17
C ARG A 72 -5.88 21.25 30.70
N THR A 73 -5.87 22.49 30.19
CA THR A 73 -5.28 22.86 28.90
C THR A 73 -3.78 22.57 28.92
N ALA A 74 -3.32 21.68 28.05
CA ALA A 74 -1.91 21.35 27.89
C ALA A 74 -1.20 22.49 27.14
N GLN A 75 -0.43 23.30 27.87
CA GLN A 75 0.63 24.11 27.28
C GLN A 75 1.87 23.23 27.17
N SER A 76 2.39 23.07 25.95
CA SER A 76 3.51 22.20 25.62
C SER A 76 4.84 22.79 26.11
N ASP A 77 5.38 22.19 27.17
CA ASP A 77 6.72 22.50 27.69
C ASP A 77 7.76 21.54 27.06
N PRO A 78 8.79 22.01 26.35
CA PRO A 78 9.75 21.17 25.63
C PRO A 78 10.76 20.44 26.53
N ALA A 79 10.73 20.65 27.85
CA ALA A 79 11.69 20.06 28.81
C ALA A 79 11.30 18.65 29.32
N GLY A 80 10.13 18.12 28.95
CA GLY A 80 9.58 16.86 29.50
C GLY A 80 10.26 15.56 29.03
N LEU A 81 11.11 15.59 28.00
CA LEU A 81 11.73 14.39 27.44
C LEU A 81 12.80 13.75 28.35
N ALA A 82 13.31 14.47 29.35
CA ALA A 82 14.41 14.00 30.22
C ALA A 82 13.94 13.43 31.58
N ALA A 83 12.66 13.51 31.92
CA ALA A 83 12.16 13.19 33.26
C ALA A 83 11.15 12.03 33.30
N ALA A 84 11.24 11.06 32.38
CA ALA A 84 10.51 9.79 32.49
C ALA A 84 11.16 8.87 33.54
N GLY A 85 11.27 9.37 34.77
CA GLY A 85 11.57 8.61 35.97
C GLY A 85 10.28 8.09 36.58
N SER A 86 10.19 6.77 36.72
CA SER A 86 9.03 5.97 37.11
C SER A 86 8.25 6.50 38.32
N THR A 87 6.95 6.74 38.13
CA THR A 87 5.94 6.70 39.21
C THR A 87 4.93 5.60 38.87
N PRO A 88 4.82 4.52 39.67
CA PRO A 88 3.91 3.42 39.39
C PRO A 88 2.51 3.78 39.91
N GLY A 89 1.60 4.13 39.00
CA GLY A 89 0.21 4.41 39.35
C GLY A 89 -0.52 5.13 38.23
N GLN A 90 -1.21 4.35 37.40
CA GLN A 90 -1.92 4.72 36.15
C GLN A 90 -1.06 4.70 34.89
N SER A 91 -0.58 3.50 34.53
CA SER A 91 -0.16 3.22 33.15
C SER A 91 -1.37 3.42 32.23
N GLY A 92 -1.37 4.51 31.46
CA GLY A 92 -1.99 4.47 30.14
C GLY A 92 -1.39 3.27 29.41
N ALA A 93 -2.24 2.41 28.84
CA ALA A 93 -1.78 1.18 28.19
C ALA A 93 -0.70 1.53 27.15
N GLU A 94 0.43 0.83 27.20
CA GLU A 94 1.52 1.04 26.25
C GLU A 94 1.00 0.82 24.82
N ARG A 95 1.08 1.86 23.98
CA ARG A 95 0.53 1.82 22.63
C ARG A 95 1.62 1.46 21.63
N ILE A 96 1.77 0.16 21.38
CA ILE A 96 2.69 -0.38 20.39
C ILE A 96 1.89 -0.90 19.20
N LEU A 97 2.06 -0.24 18.06
CA LEU A 97 1.59 -0.70 16.77
C LEU A 97 2.64 -1.67 16.21
N THR A 98 2.21 -2.84 15.76
CA THR A 98 3.05 -3.79 15.02
C THR A 98 2.45 -3.97 13.64
N PRO A 99 2.78 -3.09 12.68
CA PRO A 99 2.26 -3.19 11.33
C PRO A 99 2.68 -4.51 10.68
N ASP A 100 1.77 -5.14 9.95
CA ASP A 100 2.12 -6.29 9.13
C ASP A 100 2.99 -5.82 7.96
N PRO A 101 4.26 -6.27 7.85
CA PRO A 101 5.14 -5.88 6.74
C PRO A 101 4.62 -6.35 5.38
N ASP A 102 3.77 -7.38 5.35
CA ASP A 102 3.20 -7.94 4.13
C ASP A 102 1.76 -7.47 3.91
N ALA A 103 1.28 -6.44 4.63
CA ALA A 103 -0.08 -5.90 4.48
C ALA A 103 -0.38 -5.47 3.04
N HIS A 104 0.63 -4.94 2.35
CA HIS A 104 0.54 -4.52 0.95
C HIS A 104 1.72 -5.06 0.17
N ILE A 105 1.42 -5.97 -0.76
CA ILE A 105 2.41 -6.64 -1.61
C ILE A 105 2.47 -6.03 -3.02
N ASP A 106 1.65 -5.01 -3.27
CA ASP A 106 1.55 -4.35 -4.57
C ASP A 106 2.80 -3.53 -4.88
N LEU A 107 3.19 -3.51 -6.15
CA LEU A 107 4.33 -2.76 -6.66
C LEU A 107 3.93 -1.89 -7.85
N ALA A 108 4.68 -0.81 -8.06
CA ALA A 108 4.55 0.02 -9.26
C ALA A 108 5.92 0.24 -9.90
N VAL A 109 6.04 0.07 -11.22
CA VAL A 109 7.23 0.43 -11.99
C VAL A 109 6.92 1.63 -12.88
N TYR A 110 7.71 2.69 -12.77
CA TYR A 110 7.58 3.91 -13.56
C TYR A 110 8.68 3.94 -14.62
N SER A 111 8.32 4.21 -15.87
CA SER A 111 9.29 4.33 -16.96
C SER A 111 8.81 5.26 -18.07
N HIS A 112 9.75 5.84 -18.82
CA HIS A 112 9.44 6.56 -20.06
C HIS A 112 9.01 5.64 -21.21
N TYR A 113 9.25 4.34 -21.11
CA TYR A 113 9.01 3.40 -22.19
C TYR A 113 7.63 2.78 -22.09
N TRP A 114 6.77 3.07 -23.07
CA TRP A 114 5.53 2.35 -23.30
C TRP A 114 5.83 1.03 -24.02
N LEU A 115 5.78 -0.08 -23.29
CA LEU A 115 5.68 -1.41 -23.88
C LEU A 115 4.31 -1.55 -24.55
N ALA A 116 4.27 -2.02 -25.80
CA ALA A 116 3.03 -2.41 -26.44
C ALA A 116 2.39 -3.62 -25.73
N PRO A 117 1.07 -3.82 -25.79
CA PRO A 117 0.39 -4.87 -25.03
C PRO A 117 0.93 -6.29 -25.28
N ASP A 118 1.22 -6.62 -26.53
CA ASP A 118 1.80 -7.92 -26.93
C ASP A 118 3.24 -8.08 -26.43
N VAL A 119 4.03 -7.01 -26.45
CA VAL A 119 5.40 -7.00 -25.92
C VAL A 119 5.41 -7.20 -24.41
N LEU A 120 4.55 -6.50 -23.66
CA LEU A 120 4.43 -6.71 -22.22
C LEU A 120 3.97 -8.15 -21.94
N LEU A 121 2.95 -8.63 -22.65
CA LEU A 121 2.43 -9.97 -22.47
C LEU A 121 3.51 -11.04 -22.70
N GLU A 122 4.35 -10.90 -23.74
CA GLU A 122 5.47 -11.80 -24.00
C GLU A 122 6.46 -11.82 -22.83
N ARG A 123 6.83 -10.64 -22.30
CA ARG A 123 7.74 -10.51 -21.15
C ARG A 123 7.16 -11.12 -19.88
N VAL A 124 5.88 -10.87 -19.61
CA VAL A 124 5.15 -11.43 -18.48
C VAL A 124 5.04 -12.95 -18.60
N ARG A 125 4.78 -13.49 -19.80
CA ARG A 125 4.70 -14.95 -20.04
C ARG A 125 5.99 -15.70 -19.81
N ALA A 126 7.14 -15.04 -19.93
CA ALA A 126 8.41 -15.64 -19.57
C ALA A 126 8.50 -15.96 -18.06
N VAL A 127 7.76 -15.22 -17.21
CA VAL A 127 7.67 -15.44 -15.77
C VAL A 127 6.43 -16.25 -15.40
N ALA A 128 5.28 -15.94 -16.01
CA ALA A 128 3.99 -16.56 -15.75
C ALA A 128 3.34 -17.02 -17.07
N PRO A 129 3.57 -18.27 -17.51
CA PRO A 129 3.12 -18.74 -18.83
C PRO A 129 1.60 -18.62 -19.08
N GLY A 130 0.80 -18.66 -18.00
CA GLY A 130 -0.67 -18.49 -18.06
C GLY A 130 -1.16 -17.06 -18.25
N ALA A 131 -0.25 -16.07 -18.32
CA ALA A 131 -0.63 -14.68 -18.48
C ALA A 131 -1.41 -14.41 -19.77
N ARG A 132 -2.38 -13.51 -19.68
CA ARG A 132 -3.34 -13.20 -20.75
C ARG A 132 -3.71 -11.72 -20.74
N MET A 133 -4.22 -11.25 -21.87
CA MET A 133 -4.98 -9.99 -21.85
C MET A 133 -6.31 -10.22 -21.13
N PRO A 134 -6.84 -9.21 -20.41
CA PRO A 134 -8.19 -9.25 -19.87
C PRO A 134 -9.21 -9.63 -20.95
N LEU A 135 -10.27 -10.32 -20.53
CA LEU A 135 -11.37 -10.59 -21.44
C LEU A 135 -12.00 -9.26 -21.89
N PRO A 136 -12.39 -9.14 -23.17
CA PRO A 136 -13.07 -7.94 -23.63
C PRO A 136 -14.34 -7.70 -22.82
N VAL A 137 -14.64 -6.44 -22.56
CA VAL A 137 -15.87 -6.01 -21.89
C VAL A 137 -17.07 -6.61 -22.64
N SER A 138 -18.04 -7.15 -21.91
CA SER A 138 -19.22 -7.77 -22.54
C SER A 138 -19.99 -6.75 -23.37
N ALA A 139 -20.65 -7.22 -24.44
CA ALA A 139 -21.46 -6.34 -25.29
C ALA A 139 -22.53 -5.57 -24.50
N GLU A 140 -23.17 -6.22 -23.51
CA GLU A 140 -24.13 -5.58 -22.61
C GLU A 140 -23.50 -4.47 -21.75
N ALA A 141 -22.30 -4.68 -21.22
CA ALA A 141 -21.59 -3.66 -20.47
C ALA A 141 -21.17 -2.51 -21.41
N LEU A 142 -20.71 -2.83 -22.62
CA LEU A 142 -20.37 -1.83 -23.62
C LEU A 142 -21.59 -1.02 -24.08
N GLU A 143 -22.76 -1.62 -24.24
CA GLU A 143 -24.02 -0.92 -24.54
C GLU A 143 -24.41 0.06 -23.43
N ARG A 144 -24.17 -0.30 -22.16
CA ARG A 144 -24.40 0.59 -21.01
C ARG A 144 -23.44 1.77 -20.97
N LEU A 145 -22.20 1.59 -21.42
CA LEU A 145 -21.21 2.67 -21.56
C LEU A 145 -21.36 3.47 -22.88
N GLY A 146 -21.89 2.83 -23.92
CA GLY A 146 -21.88 3.31 -25.31
C GLY A 146 -22.78 4.50 -25.59
N ALA A 147 -23.62 4.92 -24.64
CA ALA A 147 -24.36 6.17 -24.76
C ALA A 147 -23.45 7.42 -24.73
N GLU A 148 -22.21 7.28 -24.27
CA GLU A 148 -21.23 8.37 -24.13
C GLU A 148 -20.07 8.32 -25.15
N ILE A 149 -20.02 7.32 -26.04
CA ILE A 149 -18.88 7.08 -26.94
C ILE A 149 -19.29 7.35 -28.40
N ASP A 150 -18.68 8.34 -29.04
CA ASP A 150 -18.87 8.61 -30.48
C ASP A 150 -18.08 7.57 -31.31
N PRO A 151 -18.74 6.72 -32.13
CA PRO A 151 -18.07 5.71 -32.93
C PRO A 151 -17.17 6.28 -34.05
N ALA A 152 -17.26 7.59 -34.33
CA ALA A 152 -16.39 8.27 -35.30
C ALA A 152 -15.08 8.77 -34.68
N GLU A 153 -14.96 8.78 -33.35
CA GLU A 153 -13.76 9.25 -32.66
C GLU A 153 -12.66 8.15 -32.73
N PRO A 154 -11.41 8.51 -33.08
CA PRO A 154 -10.32 7.53 -33.11
C PRO A 154 -10.07 6.97 -31.71
N ILE A 155 -10.05 5.64 -31.59
CA ILE A 155 -9.72 4.95 -30.35
C ILE A 155 -8.24 5.22 -30.01
N VAL A 156 -8.00 6.03 -28.98
CA VAL A 156 -6.67 6.23 -28.40
C VAL A 156 -6.50 5.24 -27.25
N LEU A 157 -5.40 4.47 -27.29
CA LEU A 157 -5.09 3.52 -26.22
C LEU A 157 -4.44 4.28 -25.05
N ASP A 158 -5.26 4.73 -24.10
CA ASP A 158 -4.79 5.48 -22.93
C ASP A 158 -4.33 4.58 -21.78
N GLY A 159 -4.61 3.28 -21.89
CA GLY A 159 -4.20 2.27 -20.93
C GLY A 159 -4.59 0.86 -21.37
N TYR A 160 -3.93 -0.13 -20.79
CA TYR A 160 -4.27 -1.54 -20.96
C TYR A 160 -3.86 -2.34 -19.73
N ALA A 161 -4.27 -3.59 -19.65
CA ALA A 161 -3.82 -4.48 -18.58
C ALA A 161 -3.39 -5.85 -19.10
N VAL A 162 -2.62 -6.56 -18.28
CA VAL A 162 -2.29 -7.98 -18.42
C VAL A 162 -2.67 -8.68 -17.11
N GLU A 163 -3.32 -9.82 -17.20
CA GLU A 163 -3.73 -10.63 -16.05
C GLU A 163 -2.86 -11.88 -15.92
N VAL A 164 -2.55 -12.24 -14.68
CA VAL A 164 -1.92 -13.51 -14.30
C VAL A 164 -2.84 -14.22 -13.32
N ASP A 165 -3.34 -15.38 -13.72
CA ASP A 165 -4.14 -16.24 -12.86
C ASP A 165 -3.27 -16.81 -11.72
N LEU A 166 -3.83 -16.89 -10.51
CA LEU A 166 -3.15 -17.46 -9.34
C LEU A 166 -3.87 -18.71 -8.79
N ALA A 167 -4.73 -19.38 -9.56
CA ALA A 167 -5.44 -20.57 -9.11
C ALA A 167 -4.52 -21.68 -8.57
N GLU A 168 -3.25 -21.73 -8.99
CA GLU A 168 -2.25 -22.65 -8.41
C GLU A 168 -1.96 -22.42 -6.92
N LEU A 169 -2.18 -21.19 -6.42
CA LEU A 169 -2.00 -20.83 -5.01
C LEU A 169 -3.25 -21.13 -4.16
N GLY A 170 -4.37 -21.47 -4.81
CA GLY A 170 -5.64 -21.81 -4.17
C GLY A 170 -6.85 -21.14 -4.84
N PRO A 171 -8.07 -21.62 -4.57
CA PRO A 171 -9.29 -21.12 -5.21
C PRO A 171 -9.62 -19.66 -4.87
N GLU A 172 -9.09 -19.13 -3.76
CA GLU A 172 -9.33 -17.76 -3.30
C GLU A 172 -8.23 -16.79 -3.74
N ALA A 173 -7.14 -17.29 -4.34
CA ALA A 173 -5.97 -16.48 -4.68
C ALA A 173 -6.24 -15.45 -5.77
N GLY A 174 -7.27 -15.63 -6.59
CA GLY A 174 -7.65 -14.65 -7.60
C GLY A 174 -6.58 -14.47 -8.67
N LEU A 175 -6.23 -13.21 -8.96
CA LEU A 175 -5.32 -12.86 -10.04
C LEU A 175 -4.35 -11.73 -9.64
N ILE A 176 -3.29 -11.58 -10.42
CA ILE A 176 -2.50 -10.34 -10.46
C ILE A 176 -2.90 -9.58 -11.73
N GLU A 177 -3.21 -8.31 -11.55
CA GLU A 177 -3.44 -7.36 -12.64
C GLU A 177 -2.22 -6.46 -12.79
N ILE A 178 -1.68 -6.39 -14.01
CA ILE A 178 -0.65 -5.43 -14.40
C ILE A 178 -1.36 -4.34 -15.20
N GLY A 179 -1.74 -3.25 -14.54
CA GLY A 179 -2.33 -2.08 -15.20
C GLY A 179 -1.25 -1.16 -15.74
N VAL A 180 -1.40 -0.72 -16.98
CA VAL A 180 -0.48 0.18 -17.68
C VAL A 180 -1.22 1.44 -18.10
N LEU A 181 -0.76 2.59 -17.64
CA LEU A 181 -1.32 3.89 -17.97
C LEU A 181 -0.24 4.97 -18.00
N LEU A 182 -0.51 6.07 -18.69
CA LEU A 182 0.28 7.29 -18.55
C LEU A 182 -0.05 7.97 -17.21
N GLU A 183 0.96 8.24 -16.41
CA GLU A 183 0.88 8.98 -15.16
C GLU A 183 1.56 10.34 -15.34
N GLU A 184 0.77 11.41 -15.29
CA GLU A 184 1.27 12.78 -15.34
C GLU A 184 1.66 13.29 -13.95
N ALA A 185 0.97 12.84 -12.91
CA ALA A 185 1.19 13.22 -11.52
C ALA A 185 2.05 12.18 -10.80
N VAL A 186 3.32 12.11 -11.18
CA VAL A 186 4.23 11.07 -10.69
C VAL A 186 4.65 11.30 -9.24
N PRO A 187 4.92 10.23 -8.45
CA PRO A 187 5.38 10.37 -7.08
C PRO A 187 6.67 11.20 -6.99
N GLY A 188 6.81 12.00 -5.92
CA GLY A 188 7.93 12.94 -5.79
C GLY A 188 9.31 12.28 -5.85
N ILE A 189 9.45 11.06 -5.32
CA ILE A 189 10.69 10.29 -5.44
C ILE A 189 10.99 9.89 -6.89
N VAL A 190 9.97 9.57 -7.69
CA VAL A 190 10.13 9.29 -9.13
C VAL A 190 10.50 10.58 -9.86
N ALA A 191 9.81 11.69 -9.58
CA ALA A 191 10.10 13.01 -10.16
C ALA A 191 11.54 13.49 -9.88
N ALA A 192 12.13 13.08 -8.75
CA ALA A 192 13.51 13.39 -8.41
C ALA A 192 14.54 12.67 -9.31
N HIS A 193 14.13 11.60 -10.00
CA HIS A 193 14.99 10.74 -10.82
C HIS A 193 14.60 10.69 -12.31
N ALA A 194 13.37 11.06 -12.66
CA ALA A 194 12.85 11.08 -14.01
C ALA A 194 11.98 12.33 -14.24
N ALA A 195 12.11 12.95 -15.42
CA ALA A 195 11.46 14.23 -15.71
C ALA A 195 10.19 14.04 -16.54
N GLY A 196 9.09 14.65 -16.13
CA GLY A 196 7.83 14.62 -16.88
C GLY A 196 7.04 13.32 -16.69
N PRO A 197 5.93 13.16 -17.46
CA PRO A 197 5.04 12.01 -17.34
C PRO A 197 5.76 10.67 -17.52
N GLN A 198 5.29 9.66 -16.79
CA GLN A 198 5.83 8.30 -16.82
C GLN A 198 4.72 7.32 -17.19
N ILE A 199 5.08 6.22 -17.82
CA ILE A 199 4.23 5.05 -17.90
C ILE A 199 4.30 4.33 -16.56
N ALA A 200 3.16 4.18 -15.91
CA ALA A 200 3.02 3.46 -14.66
C ALA A 200 2.54 2.03 -14.93
N TYR A 201 3.37 1.06 -14.58
CA TYR A 201 3.06 -0.36 -14.55
C TYR A 201 2.70 -0.75 -13.12
N ARG A 202 1.41 -0.77 -12.79
CA ARG A 202 0.91 -1.15 -11.46
C ARG A 202 0.66 -2.65 -11.42
N VAL A 203 1.42 -3.37 -10.61
CA VAL A 203 1.32 -4.82 -10.42
C VAL A 203 0.57 -5.06 -9.11
N ARG A 204 -0.71 -5.43 -9.21
CA ARG A 204 -1.62 -5.50 -8.06
C ARG A 204 -2.20 -6.89 -7.87
N TRP A 205 -2.29 -7.35 -6.63
CA TRP A 205 -3.00 -8.58 -6.31
C TRP A 205 -4.50 -8.31 -6.10
N GLN A 206 -5.35 -9.13 -6.71
CA GLN A 206 -6.80 -9.10 -6.56
C GLN A 206 -7.29 -10.48 -6.12
N PRO A 207 -7.44 -10.74 -4.79
CA PRO A 207 -7.99 -11.99 -4.31
C PRO A 207 -9.48 -12.14 -4.67
N LEU A 208 -9.93 -13.39 -4.83
CA LEU A 208 -11.34 -13.71 -5.10
C LEU A 208 -12.22 -13.63 -3.84
N ALA A 209 -11.64 -13.90 -2.67
CA ALA A 209 -12.35 -13.79 -1.42
C ALA A 209 -12.63 -12.31 -1.11
N GLN A 210 -13.90 -11.89 -1.22
CA GLN A 210 -14.31 -10.50 -1.01
C GLN A 210 -14.07 -10.02 0.42
N ASP A 211 -14.04 -10.96 1.39
CA ASP A 211 -13.80 -10.68 2.81
C ASP A 211 -12.32 -10.77 3.20
N LEU A 212 -11.41 -11.00 2.23
CA LEU A 212 -9.99 -11.11 2.55
C LEU A 212 -9.43 -9.79 3.13
N GLY A 213 -10.06 -8.64 2.85
CA GLY A 213 -9.68 -7.35 3.44
C GLY A 213 -9.71 -7.33 4.97
N GLU A 214 -10.69 -7.98 5.60
CA GLU A 214 -10.73 -8.17 7.06
C GLU A 214 -9.83 -9.35 7.52
N ALA A 215 -9.53 -10.29 6.60
CA ALA A 215 -8.71 -11.47 6.86
C ALA A 215 -7.21 -11.28 6.61
N LEU A 216 -6.75 -10.18 6.01
CA LEU A 216 -5.31 -9.89 5.87
C LEU A 216 -4.66 -9.57 7.22
N ASP A 217 -5.47 -9.26 8.24
CA ASP A 217 -5.10 -9.21 9.65
C ASP A 217 -5.17 -10.59 10.35
N THR A 218 -5.58 -11.66 9.66
CA THR A 218 -5.75 -12.97 10.31
C THR A 218 -4.45 -13.74 10.45
N ALA A 219 -4.29 -14.34 11.63
CA ALA A 219 -3.28 -15.35 11.91
C ALA A 219 -3.48 -16.68 11.14
N ASP A 220 -4.29 -16.72 10.07
CA ASP A 220 -4.49 -17.93 9.27
C ASP A 220 -3.21 -18.27 8.45
N PRO A 221 -2.57 -19.43 8.71
CA PRO A 221 -1.41 -19.87 7.94
C PRO A 221 -1.67 -20.13 6.45
N ALA A 222 -2.92 -20.39 6.04
CA ALA A 222 -3.27 -20.55 4.63
C ALA A 222 -3.25 -19.20 3.89
N VAL A 223 -3.89 -18.18 4.46
CA VAL A 223 -3.92 -16.81 3.91
C VAL A 223 -2.49 -16.25 3.81
N ARG A 224 -1.67 -16.40 4.86
CA ARG A 224 -0.26 -15.96 4.82
C ARG A 224 0.55 -16.62 3.72
N ARG A 225 0.38 -17.94 3.51
CA ARG A 225 1.07 -18.66 2.43
C ARG A 225 0.62 -18.22 1.05
N MET A 226 -0.68 -18.00 0.88
CA MET A 226 -1.26 -17.49 -0.37
C MET A 226 -0.71 -16.10 -0.70
N ARG A 227 -0.70 -15.20 0.27
CA ARG A 227 -0.14 -13.85 0.13
C ARG A 227 1.36 -13.86 -0.16
N ALA A 228 2.13 -14.71 0.52
CA ALA A 228 3.56 -14.87 0.25
C ALA A 228 3.81 -15.35 -1.19
N GLY A 229 3.04 -16.33 -1.67
CA GLY A 229 3.13 -16.78 -3.06
C GLY A 229 2.73 -15.71 -4.08
N ALA A 230 1.71 -14.89 -3.76
CA ALA A 230 1.33 -13.74 -4.59
C ALA A 230 2.44 -12.67 -4.60
N ALA A 231 3.06 -12.38 -3.45
CA ALA A 231 4.16 -11.43 -3.33
C ALA A 231 5.37 -11.84 -4.17
N GLU A 232 5.80 -13.11 -4.06
CA GLU A 232 6.88 -13.68 -4.89
C GLU A 232 6.58 -13.52 -6.39
N ARG A 233 5.32 -13.74 -6.79
CA ARG A 233 4.91 -13.56 -8.19
C ARG A 233 4.91 -12.08 -8.60
N ILE A 234 4.42 -11.17 -7.76
CA ILE A 234 4.44 -9.72 -8.02
C ILE A 234 5.86 -9.22 -8.17
N GLU A 235 6.77 -9.60 -7.26
CA GLU A 235 8.18 -9.22 -7.30
C GLU A 235 8.83 -9.66 -8.62
N ALA A 236 8.66 -10.93 -9.00
CA ALA A 236 9.22 -11.45 -10.26
C ALA A 236 8.68 -10.73 -11.51
N LEU A 237 7.39 -10.37 -11.51
CA LEU A 237 6.75 -9.62 -12.60
C LEU A 237 7.26 -8.18 -12.65
N ALA A 238 7.32 -7.49 -11.52
CA ALA A 238 7.87 -6.14 -11.42
C ALA A 238 9.35 -6.11 -11.83
N GLY A 239 10.14 -7.10 -11.43
CA GLY A 239 11.54 -7.26 -11.85
C GLY A 239 11.67 -7.46 -13.37
N ALA A 240 10.81 -8.26 -13.99
CA ALA A 240 10.78 -8.43 -15.45
C ALA A 240 10.44 -7.12 -16.19
N ILE A 241 9.47 -6.35 -15.68
CA ILE A 241 9.10 -5.04 -16.23
C ILE A 241 10.23 -4.03 -16.04
N MET A 242 10.83 -3.97 -14.85
CA MET A 242 11.94 -3.08 -14.53
C MET A 242 13.13 -3.34 -15.46
N ARG A 243 13.50 -4.61 -15.70
CA ARG A 243 14.53 -4.99 -16.69
C ARG A 243 14.18 -4.58 -18.11
N ALA A 244 12.93 -4.79 -18.52
CA ALA A 244 12.50 -4.50 -19.88
C ALA A 244 12.42 -3.00 -20.18
N THR A 245 12.23 -2.16 -19.15
CA THR A 245 11.95 -0.73 -19.28
C THR A 245 13.00 0.17 -18.66
N ALA A 246 14.03 -0.38 -18.00
CA ALA A 246 14.96 0.36 -17.15
C ALA A 246 14.24 1.31 -16.18
N GLY A 247 13.09 0.88 -15.65
CA GLY A 247 12.19 1.69 -14.84
C GLY A 247 12.61 1.85 -13.38
N ILE A 248 11.87 2.70 -12.67
CA ILE A 248 12.01 2.95 -11.23
C ILE A 248 10.85 2.23 -10.53
N ALA A 249 11.15 1.24 -9.69
CA ALA A 249 10.14 0.51 -8.93
C ALA A 249 9.90 1.16 -7.55
N LEU A 250 8.64 1.20 -7.14
CA LEU A 250 8.17 1.59 -5.82
C LEU A 250 7.33 0.47 -5.19
N ASP A 251 7.44 0.33 -3.88
CA ASP A 251 6.45 -0.43 -3.10
C ASP A 251 5.21 0.42 -2.80
N HIS A 252 4.19 -0.21 -2.22
CA HIS A 252 2.92 0.43 -1.86
C HIS A 252 3.12 1.68 -0.99
N ASP A 253 4.10 1.65 -0.08
CA ASP A 253 4.40 2.73 0.84
C ASP A 253 5.25 3.85 0.19
N GLY A 254 5.61 3.70 -1.09
CA GLY A 254 6.32 4.69 -1.88
C GLY A 254 7.85 4.67 -1.73
N PHE A 255 8.41 3.60 -1.18
CA PHE A 255 9.87 3.41 -1.12
C PHE A 255 10.41 2.80 -2.41
N LEU A 256 11.62 3.23 -2.79
CA LEU A 256 12.34 2.64 -3.92
C LEU A 256 12.63 1.16 -3.68
N VAL A 257 12.37 0.36 -4.71
CA VAL A 257 12.70 -1.06 -4.77
C VAL A 257 13.74 -1.28 -5.85
N SER A 258 14.82 -1.96 -5.50
CA SER A 258 15.88 -2.30 -6.45
C SER A 258 15.59 -3.62 -7.17
N GLU A 259 16.14 -3.80 -8.36
CA GLU A 259 16.02 -5.06 -9.10
C GLU A 259 16.49 -6.27 -8.27
N ARG A 260 17.55 -6.11 -7.47
CA ARG A 260 18.05 -7.18 -6.57
C ARG A 260 17.00 -7.63 -5.55
N GLN A 261 16.10 -6.73 -5.15
CA GLN A 261 15.00 -7.06 -4.24
C GLN A 261 13.82 -7.71 -4.96
N LEU A 262 13.77 -7.67 -6.29
CA LEU A 262 12.66 -8.17 -7.11
C LEU A 262 12.91 -9.55 -7.75
N GLY A 263 14.07 -10.17 -7.48
CA GLY A 263 14.44 -11.48 -8.06
C GLY A 263 15.18 -11.41 -9.38
#